data_AF-A0A511UL43-F1
#
_entry.id   AF-A0A511UL43-F1
#
_cell.length_a   1.000
_cell.length_b   1.000
_cell.length_c   1.000
_cell.angle_alpha   90.00
_cell.angle_beta   90.00
_cell.angle_gamma   90.00
#
_symmetry.space_group_name_H-M   'P 1'
#
loop_
_entity.id
_entity.type
_entity.pdbx_description
1 polymer ?
#
loop_
_entity_poly.entity_id
_entity_poly.type
_entity_poly.pdbx_seq_one_letter_code
_entity_poly.pdbx_strand_id
1 'polypeptide(L)'
;MINMPVWQRCLDAQFGPPKPGQYRVQPEDFWVDEQLDFTPEAHGEHLWLRIEKRNQTTLEVVKLLSRLCGVTPRDIGYSGMKDRIAVTRQWLSVHLPGRDAPAELEQSLNALGITVVEQARHPRKLKRGVHRTNRFVLRVSGEAIEGDALTRRWEALCQQGVPNYFGPQRFGHEGRNLQRAEALLNRGWRKRDDRQGMMLSTARSFLFNELLSARLADGTWCQPLAGDTLMLDGTQSVFSIEAVDATLGTRADELDVHPTGVLWGVGEPGQGDAARYEAQLLQDYPGLCGGLVRSGVKQARRALRMRLLDPELTRQAGSVQLSFALPRGSFATAVLSELMAVS
;
A
#
# COMPACT_ATOMS: atom_id res chain seq x y z
N MET A 1 24.44 6.60 -9.46
CA MET A 1 22.99 6.86 -9.37
C MET A 1 22.29 5.53 -9.53
N ILE A 2 21.46 5.17 -8.56
CA ILE A 2 20.71 3.91 -8.59
C ILE A 2 19.62 4.01 -9.65
N ASN A 3 19.61 3.05 -10.57
CA ASN A 3 18.55 2.87 -11.55
C ASN A 3 17.47 1.94 -10.99
N MET A 4 16.24 2.03 -11.53
CA MET A 4 15.16 1.13 -11.17
C MET A 4 15.46 -0.29 -11.70
N PRO A 5 15.56 -1.30 -10.82
CA PRO A 5 15.72 -2.68 -11.24
C PRO A 5 14.37 -3.27 -11.67
N VAL A 6 14.44 -4.41 -12.34
CA VAL A 6 13.28 -5.27 -12.59
C VAL A 6 13.20 -6.28 -11.45
N TRP A 7 12.20 -6.13 -10.59
CA TRP A 7 11.99 -7.06 -9.48
C TRP A 7 11.36 -8.38 -9.96
N GLN A 8 11.72 -9.46 -9.28
CA GLN A 8 11.20 -10.80 -9.55
C GLN A 8 9.69 -10.85 -9.31
N ARG A 9 9.01 -11.62 -10.16
CA ARG A 9 7.58 -11.95 -10.06
C ARG A 9 7.41 -13.36 -9.53
N CYS A 10 6.46 -13.58 -8.63
CA CYS A 10 6.29 -14.90 -8.00
C CYS A 10 5.74 -15.96 -8.95
N LEU A 11 5.07 -15.54 -10.02
CA LEU A 11 4.38 -16.43 -10.95
C LEU A 11 5.15 -16.74 -12.24
N ASP A 12 6.27 -16.07 -12.47
CA ASP A 12 6.94 -16.14 -13.77
C ASP A 12 7.60 -17.50 -14.03
N ALA A 13 8.13 -18.16 -12.99
CA ALA A 13 8.68 -19.51 -13.11
C ALA A 13 7.62 -20.55 -13.50
N GLN A 14 6.36 -20.37 -13.09
CA GLN A 14 5.27 -21.30 -13.35
C GLN A 14 4.52 -20.99 -14.65
N PHE A 15 4.32 -19.72 -14.96
CA PHE A 15 3.43 -19.27 -16.03
C PHE A 15 4.10 -18.39 -17.11
N GLY A 16 5.43 -18.24 -17.08
CA GLY A 16 6.18 -17.32 -17.95
C GLY A 16 5.94 -15.84 -17.59
N PRO A 17 6.35 -14.85 -18.39
CA PRO A 17 5.95 -13.47 -18.15
C PRO A 17 4.46 -13.26 -18.51
N PRO A 18 3.71 -12.42 -17.77
CA PRO A 18 2.33 -12.11 -18.11
C PRO A 18 2.24 -11.24 -19.37
N LYS A 19 1.17 -11.42 -20.15
CA LYS A 19 0.88 -10.63 -21.36
C LYS A 19 0.57 -9.16 -21.04
N PRO A 20 0.69 -8.24 -22.03
CA PRO A 20 0.31 -6.84 -21.87
C PRO A 20 -1.17 -6.65 -21.53
N GLY A 21 -1.47 -5.76 -20.59
CA GLY A 21 -2.84 -5.45 -20.17
C GLY A 21 -3.02 -3.99 -19.81
N GLN A 22 -4.26 -3.53 -19.90
CA GLN A 22 -4.65 -2.16 -19.60
C GLN A 22 -5.59 -2.14 -18.39
N TYR A 23 -5.44 -1.10 -17.58
CA TYR A 23 -6.36 -0.76 -16.49
C TYR A 23 -6.40 0.76 -16.35
N ARG A 24 -7.42 1.28 -15.65
CA ARG A 24 -7.54 2.72 -15.38
C ARG A 24 -7.58 3.55 -16.68
N VAL A 25 -8.19 3.00 -17.74
CA VAL A 25 -8.47 3.75 -18.98
C VAL A 25 -9.44 4.88 -18.69
N GLN A 26 -10.42 4.61 -17.82
CA GLN A 26 -11.27 5.60 -17.16
C GLN A 26 -11.27 5.40 -15.64
N PRO A 27 -11.68 6.40 -14.84
CA PRO A 27 -11.68 6.30 -13.38
C PRO A 27 -12.49 5.12 -12.83
N GLU A 28 -13.57 4.72 -13.49
CA GLU A 28 -14.45 3.61 -13.11
C GLU A 28 -13.78 2.25 -13.19
N ASP A 29 -12.74 2.11 -14.01
CA ASP A 29 -11.97 0.88 -14.09
C ASP A 29 -11.06 0.69 -12.87
N PHE A 30 -10.98 1.69 -11.99
CA PHE A 30 -10.22 1.65 -10.75
C PHE A 30 -11.08 2.22 -9.61
N TRP A 31 -11.93 1.37 -9.05
CA TRP A 31 -12.76 1.72 -7.91
C TRP A 31 -12.11 1.28 -6.59
N VAL A 32 -12.12 2.16 -5.59
CA VAL A 32 -11.52 1.89 -4.27
C VAL A 32 -12.48 2.33 -3.17
N ASP A 33 -12.80 1.46 -2.22
CA ASP A 33 -13.60 1.80 -1.05
C ASP A 33 -12.85 1.51 0.25
N GLU A 34 -12.66 2.56 1.03
CA GLU A 34 -12.02 2.49 2.33
C GLU A 34 -12.96 1.88 3.37
N GLN A 35 -12.50 0.81 4.01
CA GLN A 35 -13.29 0.13 5.05
C GLN A 35 -12.66 0.35 6.42
N LEU A 36 -13.50 0.76 7.36
CA LEU A 36 -13.19 0.82 8.78
C LEU A 36 -13.66 -0.49 9.45
N ASP A 37 -13.16 -0.75 10.65
CA ASP A 37 -13.58 -1.83 11.54
C ASP A 37 -14.62 -1.39 12.59
N PHE A 38 -15.03 -0.12 12.53
CA PHE A 38 -16.07 0.46 13.39
C PHE A 38 -16.87 1.52 12.62
N THR A 39 -18.05 1.83 13.13
CA THR A 39 -18.89 2.93 12.66
C THR A 39 -18.68 4.17 13.53
N PRO A 40 -18.82 5.39 12.98
CA PRO A 40 -18.77 6.60 13.80
C PRO A 40 -19.85 6.59 14.90
N GLU A 41 -19.50 7.09 16.08
CA GLU A 41 -20.32 7.03 17.32
C GLU A 41 -21.57 7.92 17.31
N ALA A 42 -21.82 8.69 16.24
CA ALA A 42 -22.94 9.61 16.10
C ALA A 42 -23.00 10.77 17.13
N HIS A 43 -21.93 11.04 17.88
CA HIS A 43 -21.79 12.20 18.76
C HIS A 43 -20.36 12.79 18.74
N GLY A 44 -20.19 14.00 19.26
CA GLY A 44 -18.88 14.65 19.42
C GLY A 44 -18.59 15.78 18.43
N GLU A 45 -17.37 16.30 18.48
CA GLU A 45 -17.00 17.57 17.85
C GLU A 45 -16.56 17.42 16.38
N HIS A 46 -16.29 16.21 15.90
CA HIS A 46 -15.91 15.99 14.51
C HIS A 46 -17.10 15.54 13.68
N LEU A 47 -17.33 16.19 12.54
CA LEU A 47 -18.19 15.67 11.49
C LEU A 47 -17.38 14.74 10.60
N TRP A 48 -17.72 13.46 10.59
CA TRP A 48 -17.17 12.48 9.67
C TRP A 48 -18.04 12.41 8.42
N LEU A 49 -17.40 12.47 7.27
CA LEU A 49 -17.99 12.43 5.95
C LEU A 49 -17.36 11.26 5.19
N ARG A 50 -18.18 10.28 4.82
CA ARG A 50 -17.80 9.28 3.82
C ARG A 50 -18.17 9.84 2.46
N ILE A 51 -17.16 10.14 1.67
CA ILE A 51 -17.36 10.76 0.36
C ILE A 51 -16.97 9.80 -0.75
N GLU A 52 -17.68 9.85 -1.87
CA GLU A 52 -17.24 9.33 -3.16
C GLU A 52 -16.71 10.49 -3.99
N LYS A 53 -15.50 10.35 -4.53
CA LYS A 53 -14.87 11.35 -5.42
C LYS A 53 -14.37 10.70 -6.69
N ARG A 54 -14.24 11.50 -7.75
CA ARG A 54 -13.65 11.12 -9.04
C ARG A 54 -12.68 12.17 -9.53
N ASN A 55 -11.55 11.75 -10.14
CA ASN A 55 -10.57 12.66 -10.75
C ASN A 55 -9.99 13.73 -9.80
N GLN A 56 -10.00 13.46 -8.49
CA GLN A 56 -9.58 14.36 -7.43
C GLN A 56 -8.67 13.62 -6.45
N THR A 57 -7.65 14.27 -5.93
CA THR A 57 -6.81 13.77 -4.84
C THR A 57 -7.50 13.99 -3.49
N THR A 58 -7.13 13.22 -2.47
CA THR A 58 -7.59 13.48 -1.09
C THR A 58 -7.24 14.91 -0.62
N LEU A 59 -6.09 15.45 -1.02
CA LEU A 59 -5.64 16.79 -0.60
C LEU A 59 -6.44 17.92 -1.28
N GLU A 60 -6.94 17.72 -2.50
CA GLU A 60 -7.84 18.68 -3.13
C GLU A 60 -9.17 18.75 -2.38
N VAL A 61 -9.76 17.61 -2.03
CA VAL A 61 -10.98 17.55 -1.20
C VAL A 61 -10.75 18.22 0.16
N VAL A 62 -9.62 17.95 0.83
CA VAL A 62 -9.28 18.61 2.11
C VAL A 62 -9.28 20.14 1.97
N LYS A 63 -8.73 20.67 0.88
CA LYS A 63 -8.74 22.13 0.61
C LYS A 63 -10.15 22.66 0.36
N LEU A 64 -11.00 21.90 -0.32
CA LEU A 64 -12.39 22.27 -0.58
C LEU A 64 -13.20 22.31 0.73
N LEU A 65 -13.19 21.23 1.51
CA LEU A 65 -13.86 21.15 2.81
C LEU A 65 -13.37 22.24 3.78
N SER A 66 -12.08 22.55 3.76
CA SER A 66 -11.50 23.62 4.57
C SER A 66 -12.16 24.98 4.28
N ARG A 67 -12.40 25.30 3.00
CA ARG A 67 -13.08 26.53 2.60
C ARG A 67 -14.56 26.50 2.94
N LEU A 68 -15.26 25.42 2.55
CA LEU A 68 -16.70 25.28 2.75
C LEU A 68 -17.08 25.35 4.23
N CYS A 69 -16.31 24.68 5.10
CA CYS A 69 -16.59 24.61 6.53
C CYS A 69 -15.93 25.73 7.35
N GLY A 70 -15.15 26.62 6.73
CA GLY A 70 -14.41 27.67 7.44
C GLY A 70 -13.47 27.11 8.52
N VAL A 71 -12.66 26.11 8.17
CA VAL A 71 -11.63 25.49 9.04
C VAL A 71 -10.28 25.45 8.35
N THR A 72 -9.21 25.14 9.07
CA THR A 72 -7.90 24.94 8.45
C THR A 72 -7.74 23.50 7.91
N PRO A 73 -6.85 23.24 6.94
CA PRO A 73 -6.56 21.88 6.51
C PRO A 73 -6.06 20.95 7.64
N ARG A 74 -5.51 21.53 8.72
CA ARG A 74 -5.06 20.77 9.90
C ARG A 74 -6.23 20.29 10.77
N ASP A 75 -7.41 20.87 10.62
CA ASP A 75 -8.62 20.46 11.32
C ASP A 75 -9.33 19.30 10.62
N ILE A 76 -8.84 18.95 9.42
CA ILE A 76 -9.37 17.87 8.61
C ILE A 76 -8.49 16.63 8.76
N GLY A 77 -9.11 15.49 9.07
CA GLY A 77 -8.47 14.20 9.23
C GLY A 77 -8.87 13.23 8.13
N TYR A 78 -7.97 12.34 7.74
CA TYR A 78 -8.20 11.28 6.76
C TYR A 78 -7.26 10.12 7.06
N SER A 79 -7.67 8.92 6.67
CA SER A 79 -6.95 7.70 7.00
C SER A 79 -5.81 7.39 6.03
N GLY A 80 -6.08 7.49 4.73
CA GLY A 80 -5.10 7.29 3.66
C GLY A 80 -5.25 8.33 2.57
N MET A 81 -4.24 8.43 1.71
CA MET A 81 -4.41 9.13 0.43
C MET A 81 -5.02 8.16 -0.58
N LYS A 82 -5.90 8.67 -1.44
CA LYS A 82 -6.49 7.90 -2.53
C LYS A 82 -6.05 8.48 -3.88
N ASP A 83 -5.96 7.61 -4.88
CA ASP A 83 -5.60 7.96 -6.25
C ASP A 83 -6.47 9.10 -6.80
N ARG A 84 -5.89 9.92 -7.68
CA ARG A 84 -6.61 10.95 -8.43
C ARG A 84 -7.48 10.31 -9.51
N ILE A 85 -6.88 9.48 -10.36
CA ILE A 85 -7.52 8.85 -11.51
C ILE A 85 -8.13 7.52 -11.02
N ALA A 86 -9.26 7.63 -10.35
CA ALA A 86 -10.01 6.54 -9.75
C ALA A 86 -11.39 7.06 -9.29
N VAL A 87 -12.34 6.16 -9.12
CA VAL A 87 -13.52 6.41 -8.27
C VAL A 87 -13.20 5.91 -6.88
N THR A 88 -13.26 6.78 -5.87
CA THR A 88 -12.81 6.40 -4.52
C THR A 88 -13.81 6.81 -3.45
N ARG A 89 -14.14 5.89 -2.56
CA ARG A 89 -14.84 6.15 -1.31
C ARG A 89 -13.84 6.20 -0.16
N GLN A 90 -13.90 7.26 0.64
CA GLN A 90 -13.02 7.42 1.80
C GLN A 90 -13.70 8.25 2.90
N TRP A 91 -13.27 8.05 4.13
CA TRP A 91 -13.68 8.87 5.25
C TRP A 91 -12.76 10.09 5.41
N LEU A 92 -13.39 11.25 5.63
CA LEU A 92 -12.73 12.45 6.16
C LEU A 92 -13.44 12.88 7.43
N SER A 93 -12.71 13.51 8.35
CA SER A 93 -13.26 14.14 9.54
C SER A 93 -13.00 15.63 9.49
N VAL A 94 -13.97 16.46 9.86
CA VAL A 94 -13.87 17.92 9.94
C VAL A 94 -14.15 18.32 11.38
N HIS A 95 -13.22 19.02 12.02
CA HIS A 95 -13.41 19.50 13.39
C HIS A 95 -14.37 20.70 13.43
N LEU A 96 -15.55 20.52 14.04
CA LEU A 96 -16.63 21.50 14.13
C LEU A 96 -17.20 21.51 15.57
N PRO A 97 -16.43 21.96 16.57
CA PRO A 97 -16.85 21.95 17.96
C PRO A 97 -18.02 22.93 18.18
N GLY A 98 -19.10 22.44 18.79
CA GLY A 98 -20.27 23.26 19.15
C GLY A 98 -21.02 23.92 17.98
N ARG A 99 -20.72 23.56 16.73
CA ARG A 99 -21.37 24.13 15.53
C ARG A 99 -21.68 23.05 14.52
N ASP A 100 -22.76 23.24 13.78
CA ASP A 100 -23.12 22.39 12.65
C ASP A 100 -22.34 22.72 11.39
N ALA A 101 -22.34 21.77 10.45
CA ALA A 101 -21.85 22.04 9.10
C ALA A 101 -22.76 23.06 8.40
N PRO A 102 -22.24 23.80 7.40
CA PRO A 102 -23.06 24.63 6.54
C PRO A 102 -24.22 23.81 5.94
N ALA A 103 -25.43 24.36 5.93
CA ALA A 103 -26.63 23.67 5.44
C ALA A 103 -26.48 23.21 3.97
N GLU A 104 -25.75 23.96 3.15
CA GLU A 104 -25.51 23.67 1.73
C GLU A 104 -24.25 22.84 1.47
N LEU A 105 -23.60 22.28 2.51
CA LEU A 105 -22.32 21.58 2.37
C LEU A 105 -22.41 20.42 1.37
N GLU A 106 -23.41 19.56 1.51
CA GLU A 106 -23.60 18.39 0.63
C GLU A 106 -23.88 18.82 -0.81
N GLN A 107 -24.75 19.81 -1.02
CA GLN A 107 -25.04 20.37 -2.34
C GLN A 107 -23.80 20.99 -2.99
N SER A 108 -22.99 21.73 -2.21
CA SER A 108 -21.74 22.34 -2.67
C SER A 108 -20.70 21.29 -3.07
N LEU A 109 -20.61 20.19 -2.32
CA LEU A 109 -19.73 19.07 -2.66
C LEU A 109 -20.21 18.36 -3.94
N ASN A 110 -21.51 18.11 -4.07
CA ASN A 110 -22.08 17.45 -5.24
C ASN A 110 -21.85 18.27 -6.52
N ALA A 111 -22.02 19.60 -6.45
CA ALA A 111 -21.71 20.51 -7.55
C ALA A 111 -20.22 20.45 -7.99
N LEU A 112 -19.33 19.96 -7.14
CA LEU A 112 -17.90 19.76 -7.40
C LEU A 112 -17.55 18.30 -7.74
N GLY A 113 -18.55 17.46 -8.00
CA GLY A 113 -18.38 16.05 -8.34
C GLY A 113 -18.01 15.15 -7.15
N ILE A 114 -18.35 15.56 -5.94
CA ILE A 114 -18.12 14.81 -4.70
C ILE A 114 -19.46 14.46 -4.07
N THR A 115 -19.78 13.17 -3.98
CA THR A 115 -21.01 12.71 -3.34
C THR A 115 -20.75 12.39 -1.88
N VAL A 116 -21.55 12.93 -0.95
CA VAL A 116 -21.57 12.47 0.44
C VAL A 116 -22.41 11.20 0.49
N VAL A 117 -21.78 10.07 0.78
CA VAL A 117 -22.45 8.75 0.86
C VAL A 117 -23.01 8.52 2.25
N GLU A 118 -22.29 9.01 3.26
CA GLU A 118 -22.64 8.83 4.67
C GLU A 118 -22.03 9.97 5.49
N GLN A 119 -22.71 10.38 6.56
CA GLN A 119 -22.14 11.31 7.52
C GLN A 119 -22.59 11.00 8.94
N ALA A 120 -21.72 11.26 9.92
CA ALA A 120 -22.02 11.10 11.33
C ALA A 120 -21.06 11.94 12.19
N ARG A 121 -21.46 12.27 13.41
CA ARG A 121 -20.54 12.87 14.39
C ARG A 121 -19.64 11.79 15.00
N HIS A 122 -18.43 12.18 15.40
CA HIS A 122 -17.54 11.34 16.18
C HIS A 122 -16.68 12.19 17.14
N PRO A 123 -16.28 11.68 18.33
CA PRO A 123 -15.50 12.46 19.29
C PRO A 123 -14.08 12.74 18.85
N ARG A 124 -13.52 11.92 17.96
CA ARG A 124 -12.10 11.96 17.60
C ARG A 124 -11.89 12.38 16.15
N LYS A 125 -10.78 13.07 15.91
CA LYS A 125 -10.27 13.27 14.56
C LYS A 125 -9.87 11.93 13.93
N LEU A 126 -10.24 11.71 12.67
CA LEU A 126 -9.75 10.58 11.87
C LEU A 126 -8.24 10.72 11.64
N LYS A 127 -7.47 9.80 12.20
CA LYS A 127 -6.01 9.77 12.09
C LYS A 127 -5.56 8.92 10.89
N ARG A 128 -4.31 9.10 10.47
CA ARG A 128 -3.70 8.29 9.42
C ARG A 128 -3.65 6.81 9.81
N GLY A 129 -3.91 5.93 8.85
CA GLY A 129 -3.80 4.49 9.01
C GLY A 129 -4.93 3.84 9.82
N VAL A 130 -5.98 4.56 10.20
CA VAL A 130 -7.13 4.01 10.95
C VAL A 130 -7.94 2.98 10.15
N HIS A 131 -7.90 3.04 8.81
CA HIS A 131 -8.64 2.11 7.96
C HIS A 131 -8.07 0.70 8.07
N ARG A 132 -8.95 -0.29 7.99
CA ARG A 132 -8.60 -1.70 8.06
C ARG A 132 -8.08 -2.17 6.70
N THR A 133 -8.89 -1.96 5.68
CA THR A 133 -8.67 -2.44 4.32
C THR A 133 -9.09 -1.38 3.31
N ASN A 134 -8.70 -1.60 2.06
CA ASN A 134 -9.32 -0.96 0.91
C ASN A 134 -9.88 -2.07 0.03
N ARG A 135 -11.19 -2.03 -0.26
CA ARG A 135 -11.83 -2.88 -1.27
C ARG A 135 -11.57 -2.27 -2.63
N PHE A 136 -11.09 -3.08 -3.56
CA PHE A 136 -10.82 -2.71 -4.94
C PHE A 136 -11.82 -3.42 -5.84
N VAL A 137 -12.32 -2.68 -6.85
CA VAL A 137 -12.97 -3.26 -8.01
C VAL A 137 -12.25 -2.70 -9.24
N LEU A 138 -11.55 -3.57 -9.94
CA LEU A 138 -10.66 -3.21 -11.05
C LEU A 138 -11.18 -3.83 -12.33
N ARG A 139 -11.20 -3.06 -13.41
CA ARG A 139 -11.44 -3.58 -14.75
C ARG A 139 -10.14 -3.64 -15.52
N VAL A 140 -9.84 -4.81 -16.05
CA VAL A 140 -8.66 -5.11 -16.85
C VAL A 140 -9.09 -5.49 -18.27
N SER A 141 -8.35 -5.03 -19.27
CA SER A 141 -8.55 -5.35 -20.69
C SER A 141 -7.20 -5.54 -21.41
N GLY A 142 -7.24 -5.84 -22.71
CA GLY A 142 -6.04 -6.07 -23.54
C GLY A 142 -5.64 -7.55 -23.66
N GLU A 143 -4.45 -7.83 -24.15
CA GLU A 143 -4.00 -9.21 -24.43
C GLU A 143 -3.94 -10.10 -23.18
N ALA A 144 -3.76 -9.49 -22.00
CA ALA A 144 -3.74 -10.18 -20.71
C ALA A 144 -5.01 -10.99 -20.42
N ILE A 145 -6.18 -10.56 -20.92
CA ILE A 145 -7.45 -11.26 -20.65
C ILE A 145 -7.75 -12.38 -21.66
N GLU A 146 -6.92 -12.55 -22.69
CA GLU A 146 -7.10 -13.58 -23.71
C GLU A 146 -6.81 -14.98 -23.15
N GLY A 147 -7.75 -15.90 -23.35
CA GLY A 147 -7.65 -17.25 -22.81
C GLY A 147 -7.61 -17.26 -21.27
N ASP A 148 -7.03 -18.31 -20.70
CA ASP A 148 -7.14 -18.59 -19.25
C ASP A 148 -5.92 -18.15 -18.43
N ALA A 149 -4.89 -17.56 -19.06
CA ALA A 149 -3.63 -17.25 -18.39
C ALA A 149 -3.81 -16.33 -17.18
N LEU A 150 -4.59 -15.25 -17.32
CA LEU A 150 -4.90 -14.35 -16.20
C LEU A 150 -5.72 -15.03 -15.11
N THR A 151 -6.67 -15.90 -15.46
CA THR A 151 -7.47 -16.64 -14.46
C THR A 151 -6.60 -17.60 -13.65
N ARG A 152 -5.70 -18.36 -14.29
CA ARG A 152 -4.78 -19.26 -13.59
C ARG A 152 -3.82 -18.52 -12.66
N ARG A 153 -3.31 -17.37 -13.10
CA ARG A 153 -2.49 -16.50 -12.25
C ARG A 153 -3.29 -15.96 -11.06
N TRP A 154 -4.51 -15.49 -11.31
CA TRP A 154 -5.42 -15.01 -10.28
C TRP A 154 -5.69 -16.07 -9.22
N GLU A 155 -6.02 -17.29 -9.62
CA GLU A 155 -6.24 -18.44 -8.73
C GLU A 155 -5.00 -18.75 -7.88
N ALA A 156 -3.82 -18.76 -8.51
CA ALA A 156 -2.56 -18.95 -7.79
C ALA A 156 -2.33 -17.86 -6.73
N LEU A 157 -2.55 -16.58 -7.07
CA LEU A 157 -2.45 -15.47 -6.11
C LEU A 157 -3.47 -15.56 -4.98
N CYS A 158 -4.68 -16.05 -5.26
CA CYS A 158 -5.70 -16.27 -4.23
C CYS A 158 -5.27 -17.34 -3.22
N GLN A 159 -4.58 -18.40 -3.68
CA GLN A 159 -4.11 -19.50 -2.85
C GLN A 159 -2.84 -19.14 -2.07
N GLN A 160 -1.81 -18.63 -2.74
CA GLN A 160 -0.48 -18.47 -2.15
C GLN A 160 -0.20 -17.07 -1.61
N GLY A 161 -1.07 -16.10 -1.92
CA GLY A 161 -0.89 -14.66 -1.66
C GLY A 161 -0.08 -13.94 -2.74
N VAL A 162 0.15 -12.64 -2.50
CA VAL A 162 0.81 -11.72 -3.44
C VAL A 162 2.07 -11.11 -2.80
N PRO A 163 3.19 -10.99 -3.52
CA PRO A 163 4.35 -10.21 -3.07
C PRO A 163 3.95 -8.76 -2.76
N ASN A 164 4.28 -8.29 -1.55
CA ASN A 164 3.79 -7.02 -1.01
C ASN A 164 4.67 -5.82 -1.40
N TYR A 165 5.10 -5.78 -2.66
CA TYR A 165 5.97 -4.73 -3.20
C TYR A 165 5.38 -3.33 -3.04
N PHE A 166 6.25 -2.33 -2.86
CA PHE A 166 5.91 -0.95 -3.13
C PHE A 166 5.86 -0.73 -4.65
N GLY A 167 4.78 -0.14 -5.15
CA GLY A 167 4.61 0.13 -6.57
C GLY A 167 5.57 1.22 -7.12
N PRO A 168 5.77 1.27 -8.45
CA PRO A 168 6.76 2.13 -9.12
C PRO A 168 6.57 3.63 -8.80
N GLN A 169 5.33 4.06 -8.57
CA GLN A 169 4.99 5.45 -8.22
C GLN A 169 5.71 5.93 -6.94
N ARG A 170 6.08 5.03 -6.03
CA ARG A 170 6.85 5.35 -4.80
C ARG A 170 8.25 5.87 -5.11
N PHE A 171 8.82 5.44 -6.23
CA PHE A 171 10.19 5.76 -6.65
C PHE A 171 10.24 6.95 -7.61
N GLY A 172 9.08 7.53 -7.92
CA GLY A 172 8.95 8.60 -8.90
C GLY A 172 9.06 8.07 -10.33
N HIS A 173 8.62 8.87 -11.29
CA HIS A 173 8.78 8.55 -12.71
C HIS A 173 10.27 8.27 -13.01
N GLU A 174 10.55 7.13 -13.65
CA GLU A 174 11.90 6.64 -13.97
C GLU A 174 12.87 6.59 -12.78
N GLY A 175 12.37 6.42 -11.55
CA GLY A 175 13.22 6.34 -10.36
C GLY A 175 13.76 7.68 -9.88
N ARG A 176 13.26 8.82 -10.37
CA ARG A 176 13.76 10.15 -9.96
C ARG A 176 13.72 10.41 -8.44
N ASN A 177 12.71 9.90 -7.73
CA ASN A 177 12.70 10.04 -6.26
C ASN A 177 13.77 9.15 -5.61
N LEU A 178 14.07 7.98 -6.17
CA LEU A 178 15.13 7.10 -5.68
C LEU A 178 16.51 7.73 -5.85
N GLN A 179 16.81 8.26 -7.04
CA GLN A 179 18.06 9.00 -7.30
C GLN A 179 18.21 10.21 -6.36
N ARG A 180 17.11 10.95 -6.13
CA ARG A 180 17.10 12.06 -5.18
C ARG A 180 17.29 11.59 -3.73
N ALA A 181 16.69 10.48 -3.34
CA ALA A 181 16.86 9.91 -2.01
C ALA A 181 18.31 9.47 -1.77
N GLU A 182 18.93 8.80 -2.74
CA GLU A 182 20.35 8.43 -2.72
C GLU A 182 21.25 9.66 -2.53
N ALA A 183 21.09 10.68 -3.38
CA ALA A 183 21.89 11.91 -3.30
C ALA A 183 21.70 12.62 -1.94
N LEU A 184 20.47 12.68 -1.43
CA LEU A 184 20.15 13.30 -0.13
C LEU A 184 20.73 12.52 1.05
N LEU A 185 20.72 11.20 1.01
CA LEU A 185 21.23 10.35 2.09
C LEU A 185 22.77 10.32 2.12
N ASN A 186 23.40 10.33 0.95
CA ASN A 186 24.86 10.38 0.83
C ASN A 186 25.44 11.72 1.33
N ARG A 187 24.77 12.85 1.07
CA ARG A 187 25.21 14.18 1.54
C ARG A 187 24.85 14.48 3.01
N GLY A 188 24.07 13.61 3.65
CA GLY A 188 23.50 13.83 4.98
C GLY A 188 22.09 14.42 4.93
N TRP A 189 21.11 13.59 5.27
CA TRP A 189 19.70 13.97 5.31
C TRP A 189 19.43 15.04 6.37
N ARG A 190 18.58 16.01 6.03
CA ARG A 190 18.07 17.03 6.96
C ARG A 190 16.57 17.19 6.77
N LYS A 191 15.82 17.30 7.88
CA LYS A 191 14.36 17.48 7.86
C LYS A 191 13.88 18.64 6.98
N ARG A 192 14.66 19.72 6.84
CA ARG A 192 14.29 20.86 5.99
C ARG A 192 14.26 20.53 4.49
N ASP A 193 15.08 19.56 4.05
CA ASP A 193 15.21 19.14 2.65
C ASP A 193 14.15 18.09 2.27
N ASP A 194 13.55 17.45 3.27
CA ASP A 194 12.56 16.39 3.16
C ASP A 194 11.54 16.50 4.30
N ARG A 195 10.80 17.62 4.31
CA ARG A 195 9.90 18.00 5.42
C ARG A 195 8.86 16.95 5.78
N GLN A 196 8.48 16.12 4.81
CA GLN A 196 7.46 15.08 4.96
C GLN A 196 8.05 13.67 5.03
N GLY A 197 9.38 13.51 5.00
CA GLY A 197 10.05 12.20 5.07
C GLY A 197 9.87 11.33 3.82
N MET A 198 9.55 11.92 2.66
CA MET A 198 9.28 11.19 1.43
C MET A 198 10.54 10.49 0.93
N MET A 199 11.71 11.15 1.00
CA MET A 199 12.96 10.56 0.51
C MET A 199 13.42 9.40 1.41
N LEU A 200 13.23 9.53 2.73
CA LEU A 200 13.43 8.40 3.66
C LEU A 200 12.50 7.24 3.30
N SER A 201 11.21 7.52 3.06
CA SER A 201 10.24 6.50 2.67
C SER A 201 10.62 5.82 1.36
N THR A 202 11.08 6.58 0.36
CA THR A 202 11.47 6.02 -0.95
C THR A 202 12.67 5.07 -0.81
N ALA A 203 13.74 5.46 -0.09
CA ALA A 203 14.90 4.60 0.11
C ALA A 203 14.54 3.31 0.88
N ARG A 204 13.73 3.41 1.94
CA ARG A 204 13.28 2.25 2.72
C ARG A 204 12.41 1.30 1.91
N SER A 205 11.51 1.84 1.09
CA SER A 205 10.67 1.06 0.18
C SER A 205 11.51 0.34 -0.89
N PHE A 206 12.61 0.95 -1.35
CA PHE A 206 13.49 0.36 -2.34
C PHE A 206 14.23 -0.84 -1.76
N LEU A 207 14.88 -0.65 -0.60
CA LEU A 207 15.59 -1.73 0.10
C LEU A 207 14.64 -2.89 0.47
N PHE A 208 13.40 -2.59 0.86
CA PHE A 208 12.39 -3.63 1.09
C PHE A 208 12.08 -4.42 -0.18
N ASN A 209 11.90 -3.75 -1.32
CA ASN A 209 11.64 -4.44 -2.59
C ASN A 209 12.85 -5.28 -3.03
N GLU A 210 14.08 -4.79 -2.88
CA GLU A 210 15.30 -5.57 -3.16
C GLU A 210 15.33 -6.88 -2.35
N LEU A 211 15.07 -6.78 -1.03
CA LEU A 211 15.01 -7.94 -0.15
C LEU A 211 13.90 -8.91 -0.55
N LEU A 212 12.69 -8.41 -0.84
CA LEU A 212 11.58 -9.25 -1.28
C LEU A 212 11.92 -9.95 -2.62
N SER A 213 12.57 -9.26 -3.54
CA SER A 213 13.01 -9.83 -4.82
C SER A 213 14.05 -10.93 -4.64
N ALA A 214 14.99 -10.76 -3.70
CA ALA A 214 15.96 -11.80 -3.34
C ALA A 214 15.28 -13.02 -2.70
N ARG A 215 14.32 -12.81 -1.80
CA ARG A 215 13.50 -13.90 -1.21
C ARG A 215 12.69 -14.65 -2.26
N LEU A 216 12.20 -13.96 -3.29
CA LEU A 216 11.49 -14.56 -4.40
C LEU A 216 12.41 -15.42 -5.27
N ALA A 217 13.61 -14.92 -5.59
CA ALA A 217 14.61 -15.68 -6.35
C ALA A 217 15.00 -16.98 -5.65
N ASP A 218 15.06 -16.97 -4.32
CA ASP A 218 15.38 -18.14 -3.51
C ASP A 218 14.17 -19.04 -3.18
N GLY A 219 12.94 -18.65 -3.58
CA GLY A 219 11.72 -19.39 -3.26
C GLY A 219 11.28 -19.34 -1.78
N THR A 220 11.82 -18.41 -0.99
CA THR A 220 11.60 -18.31 0.48
C THR A 220 10.71 -17.15 0.89
N TRP A 221 10.14 -16.39 -0.05
CA TRP A 221 9.33 -15.18 0.22
C TRP A 221 8.06 -15.43 1.02
N CYS A 222 7.47 -16.62 0.90
CA CYS A 222 6.24 -17.00 1.59
C CYS A 222 6.46 -17.98 2.76
N GLN A 223 7.68 -18.47 2.95
CA GLN A 223 8.01 -19.46 3.99
C GLN A 223 8.93 -18.85 5.06
N PRO A 224 8.71 -19.16 6.36
CA PRO A 224 9.62 -18.75 7.43
C PRO A 224 11.02 -19.33 7.26
N LEU A 225 12.04 -18.57 7.63
CA LEU A 225 13.42 -19.02 7.85
C LEU A 225 13.85 -18.82 9.31
N ALA A 226 14.88 -19.54 9.74
CA ALA A 226 15.51 -19.31 11.03
C ALA A 226 15.93 -17.84 11.17
N GLY A 227 15.60 -17.20 12.30
CA GLY A 227 15.87 -15.79 12.54
C GLY A 227 14.87 -14.80 11.93
N ASP A 228 13.84 -15.26 11.21
CA ASP A 228 12.83 -14.36 10.64
C ASP A 228 12.07 -13.61 11.75
N THR A 229 11.60 -12.41 11.39
CA THR A 229 10.51 -11.77 12.11
C THR A 229 9.22 -12.03 11.33
N LEU A 230 8.23 -12.64 11.98
CA LEU A 230 6.94 -12.95 11.39
C LEU A 230 5.90 -11.91 11.81
N MET A 231 4.93 -11.65 10.94
CA MET A 231 3.78 -10.78 11.18
C MET A 231 2.50 -11.60 11.14
N LEU A 232 1.62 -11.42 12.14
CA LEU A 232 0.28 -12.04 12.15
C LEU A 232 -0.59 -11.38 11.07
N ASP A 233 -1.28 -12.19 10.27
CA ASP A 233 -2.14 -11.70 9.19
C ASP A 233 -3.17 -10.70 9.69
N GLY A 234 -3.42 -9.70 8.86
CA GLY A 234 -4.29 -8.59 9.20
C GLY A 234 -3.80 -7.71 10.35
N THR A 235 -2.64 -7.89 10.99
CA THR A 235 -2.23 -6.99 12.09
C THR A 235 -0.94 -6.22 11.75
N GLN A 236 -0.38 -5.53 12.74
CA GLN A 236 1.01 -5.04 12.70
C GLN A 236 1.85 -5.72 13.81
N SER A 237 1.27 -6.73 14.48
CA SER A 237 1.93 -7.47 15.54
C SER A 237 2.97 -8.39 14.91
N VAL A 238 4.18 -8.34 15.46
CA VAL A 238 5.32 -9.10 14.99
C VAL A 238 5.96 -9.88 16.13
N PHE A 239 6.58 -11.01 15.81
CA PHE A 239 7.40 -11.79 16.71
C PHE A 239 8.57 -12.40 15.95
N SER A 240 9.72 -12.53 16.60
CA SER A 240 10.92 -13.13 16.02
C SER A 240 10.99 -14.62 16.36
N ILE A 241 11.55 -15.42 15.44
CA ILE A 241 11.74 -16.86 15.61
C ILE A 241 13.23 -17.20 15.51
N GLU A 242 13.71 -18.15 16.30
CA GLU A 242 15.09 -18.64 16.20
C GLU A 242 15.20 -19.77 15.17
N ALA A 243 14.23 -20.67 15.13
CA ALA A 243 14.14 -21.79 14.22
C ALA A 243 12.72 -21.93 13.66
N VAL A 244 12.60 -22.66 12.54
CA VAL A 244 11.32 -22.98 11.92
C VAL A 244 10.86 -24.35 12.43
N ASP A 245 9.61 -24.42 12.90
CA ASP A 245 8.94 -25.67 13.21
C ASP A 245 7.79 -25.94 12.21
N ALA A 246 7.22 -27.15 12.28
CA ALA A 246 6.13 -27.55 11.39
C ALA A 246 4.88 -26.67 11.55
N THR A 247 4.60 -26.20 12.77
CA THR A 247 3.45 -25.33 13.05
C THR A 247 3.58 -23.99 12.34
N LEU A 248 4.77 -23.38 12.34
CA LEU A 248 5.03 -22.14 11.62
C LEU A 248 4.92 -22.31 10.10
N GLY A 249 5.37 -23.45 9.57
CA GLY A 249 5.16 -23.80 8.16
C GLY A 249 3.67 -23.86 7.80
N THR A 250 2.87 -24.61 8.56
CA THR A 250 1.42 -24.71 8.35
C THR A 250 0.73 -23.34 8.45
N ARG A 251 1.05 -22.53 9.47
CA ARG A 251 0.48 -21.18 9.60
C ARG A 251 0.86 -20.26 8.44
N ALA A 252 2.04 -20.45 7.85
CA ALA A 252 2.43 -19.72 6.66
C ALA A 252 1.64 -20.20 5.43
N ASP A 253 1.45 -21.50 5.24
CA ASP A 253 0.66 -22.06 4.14
C ASP A 253 -0.81 -21.61 4.21
N GLU A 254 -1.38 -21.53 5.41
CA GLU A 254 -2.75 -21.07 5.68
C GLU A 254 -2.91 -19.54 5.63
N LEU A 255 -1.83 -18.80 5.30
CA LEU A 255 -1.79 -17.33 5.26
C LEU A 255 -2.07 -16.65 6.61
N ASP A 256 -1.86 -17.33 7.74
CA ASP A 256 -2.06 -16.78 9.09
C ASP A 256 -0.83 -15.98 9.58
N VAL A 257 0.37 -16.36 9.11
CA VAL A 257 1.61 -15.60 9.37
C VAL A 257 2.38 -15.32 8.09
N HIS A 258 3.14 -14.22 8.11
CA HIS A 258 3.94 -13.78 6.98
C HIS A 258 5.37 -13.45 7.41
N PRO A 259 6.40 -13.98 6.73
CA PRO A 259 7.75 -13.46 6.84
C PRO A 259 7.77 -11.95 6.54
N THR A 260 8.68 -11.23 7.18
CA THR A 260 8.77 -9.76 7.02
C THR A 260 10.11 -9.32 6.45
N GLY A 261 10.07 -8.28 5.63
CA GLY A 261 11.23 -7.54 5.18
C GLY A 261 11.49 -6.33 6.07
N VAL A 262 12.75 -5.92 6.13
CA VAL A 262 13.16 -4.73 6.86
C VAL A 262 12.77 -3.45 6.10
N LEU A 263 12.17 -2.50 6.81
CA LEU A 263 12.16 -1.10 6.41
C LEU A 263 13.33 -0.43 7.11
N TRP A 264 14.49 -0.43 6.45
CA TRP A 264 15.80 -0.10 7.02
C TRP A 264 15.82 1.20 7.83
N GLY A 265 16.61 1.21 8.91
CA GLY A 265 16.73 2.33 9.83
C GLY A 265 17.63 1.97 11.01
N VAL A 266 17.55 2.75 12.09
CA VAL A 266 18.20 2.45 13.36
C VAL A 266 17.50 1.26 14.03
N GLY A 267 18.24 0.19 14.28
CA GLY A 267 17.76 -1.02 14.93
C GLY A 267 18.83 -2.11 14.91
N GLU A 268 18.46 -3.28 15.46
CA GLU A 268 19.33 -4.45 15.51
C GLU A 268 19.35 -5.19 14.17
N PRO A 269 20.49 -5.75 13.76
CA PRO A 269 20.58 -6.56 12.55
C PRO A 269 19.73 -7.82 12.69
N GLY A 270 19.24 -8.33 11.54
CA GLY A 270 18.65 -9.65 11.46
C GLY A 270 19.58 -10.75 11.99
N GLN A 271 18.99 -11.86 12.42
CA GLN A 271 19.70 -13.04 12.93
C GLN A 271 19.39 -14.27 12.06
N GLY A 272 20.10 -15.37 12.30
CA GLY A 272 19.89 -16.64 11.60
C GLY A 272 20.04 -16.55 10.08
N ASP A 273 19.35 -17.43 9.37
CA ASP A 273 19.38 -17.49 7.91
C ASP A 273 18.73 -16.27 7.26
N ALA A 274 17.74 -15.66 7.94
CA ALA A 274 17.10 -14.43 7.46
C ALA A 274 18.06 -13.23 7.39
N ALA A 275 19.09 -13.20 8.26
CA ALA A 275 20.07 -12.10 8.31
C ALA A 275 20.81 -11.88 6.99
N ARG A 276 21.02 -12.94 6.19
CA ARG A 276 21.79 -12.84 4.94
C ARG A 276 21.19 -11.85 3.95
N TYR A 277 19.86 -11.70 3.96
CA TYR A 277 19.18 -10.74 3.08
C TYR A 277 19.41 -9.29 3.52
N GLU A 278 19.43 -9.02 4.83
CA GLU A 278 19.76 -7.70 5.35
C GLU A 278 21.25 -7.38 5.14
N ALA A 279 22.14 -8.37 5.30
CA ALA A 279 23.56 -8.23 5.02
C ALA A 279 23.82 -7.90 3.54
N GLN A 280 23.10 -8.56 2.62
CA GLN A 280 23.19 -8.27 1.19
C GLN A 280 22.77 -6.82 0.88
N LEU A 281 21.67 -6.32 1.46
CA LEU A 281 21.27 -4.92 1.30
C LEU A 281 22.36 -3.93 1.74
N LEU A 282 23.03 -4.22 2.86
CA LEU A 282 24.12 -3.38 3.36
C LEU A 282 25.34 -3.42 2.44
N GLN A 283 25.66 -4.58 1.87
CA GLN A 283 26.74 -4.76 0.91
C GLN A 283 26.45 -4.03 -0.41
N ASP A 284 25.24 -4.17 -0.95
CA ASP A 284 24.88 -3.65 -2.27
C ASP A 284 24.55 -2.14 -2.22
N TYR A 285 24.01 -1.66 -1.10
CA TYR A 285 23.53 -0.28 -0.94
C TYR A 285 24.03 0.42 0.35
N PRO A 286 25.35 0.43 0.65
CA PRO A 286 25.87 0.96 1.91
C PRO A 286 25.55 2.45 2.13
N GLY A 287 25.48 3.24 1.05
CA GLY A 287 25.12 4.66 1.11
C GLY A 287 23.69 4.91 1.60
N LEU A 288 22.72 4.14 1.09
CA LEU A 288 21.32 4.21 1.52
C LEU A 288 21.18 3.74 2.96
N CYS A 289 21.73 2.55 3.28
CA CYS A 289 21.65 1.95 4.61
C CYS A 289 22.27 2.87 5.68
N GLY A 290 23.50 3.34 5.46
CA GLY A 290 24.17 4.26 6.37
C GLY A 290 23.47 5.62 6.47
N GLY A 291 22.94 6.14 5.36
CA GLY A 291 22.21 7.41 5.35
C GLY A 291 20.90 7.35 6.15
N LEU A 292 20.17 6.24 6.09
CA LEU A 292 18.95 6.01 6.87
C LEU A 292 19.26 5.89 8.37
N VAL A 293 20.33 5.18 8.74
CA VAL A 293 20.77 5.13 10.15
C VAL A 293 21.14 6.52 10.66
N ARG A 294 21.95 7.28 9.90
CA ARG A 294 22.33 8.67 10.26
C ARG A 294 21.13 9.62 10.33
N SER A 295 20.06 9.37 9.58
CA SER A 295 18.84 10.19 9.66
C SER A 295 18.03 9.95 10.94
N GLY A 296 18.36 8.91 11.72
CA GLY A 296 17.65 8.54 12.95
C GLY A 296 16.27 7.92 12.72
N VAL A 297 15.94 7.51 11.49
CA VAL A 297 14.65 6.83 11.25
C VAL A 297 14.71 5.43 11.85
N LYS A 298 13.75 5.07 12.70
CA LYS A 298 13.71 3.74 13.31
C LYS A 298 13.41 2.68 12.27
N GLN A 299 14.07 1.53 12.41
CA GLN A 299 13.73 0.33 11.67
C GLN A 299 12.28 -0.06 11.93
N ALA A 300 11.65 -0.65 10.92
CA ALA A 300 10.32 -1.26 11.05
C ALA A 300 10.27 -2.54 10.22
N ARG A 301 9.20 -3.32 10.40
CA ARG A 301 8.96 -4.57 9.66
C ARG A 301 7.73 -4.41 8.77
N ARG A 302 7.76 -5.07 7.61
CA ARG A 302 6.64 -5.14 6.66
C ARG A 302 6.54 -6.57 6.16
N ALA A 303 5.33 -7.14 6.16
CA ALA A 303 5.10 -8.47 5.58
C ALA A 303 5.56 -8.52 4.11
N LEU A 304 6.30 -9.56 3.75
CA LEU A 304 6.75 -9.86 2.38
C LEU A 304 5.59 -10.23 1.47
N ARG A 305 4.54 -10.82 2.07
CA ARG A 305 3.34 -11.30 1.40
C ARG A 305 2.11 -10.57 1.93
N MET A 306 1.10 -10.42 1.08
CA MET A 306 -0.24 -9.99 1.44
C MET A 306 -1.28 -10.98 0.90
N ARG A 307 -2.35 -11.20 1.67
CA ARG A 307 -3.50 -12.00 1.26
C ARG A 307 -4.55 -11.16 0.54
N LEU A 308 -5.20 -11.75 -0.47
CA LEU A 308 -6.41 -11.18 -1.08
C LEU A 308 -7.62 -11.57 -0.21
N LEU A 309 -8.37 -10.58 0.27
CA LEU A 309 -9.59 -10.80 1.05
C LEU A 309 -10.82 -10.75 0.14
N ASP A 310 -11.67 -11.77 0.27
CA ASP A 310 -12.87 -12.01 -0.56
C ASP A 310 -12.60 -11.78 -2.07
N PRO A 311 -11.61 -12.47 -2.66
CA PRO A 311 -11.25 -12.30 -4.07
C PRO A 311 -12.29 -12.92 -5.00
N GLU A 312 -12.72 -12.15 -5.99
CA GLU A 312 -13.64 -12.58 -7.05
C GLU A 312 -13.12 -12.14 -8.41
N LEU A 313 -13.36 -12.97 -9.42
CA LEU A 313 -13.07 -12.69 -10.82
C LEU A 313 -14.33 -12.94 -11.65
N THR A 314 -14.73 -11.92 -12.42
CA THR A 314 -15.86 -12.02 -13.35
C THR A 314 -15.41 -11.64 -14.75
N ARG A 315 -15.58 -12.55 -15.70
CA ARG A 315 -15.33 -12.27 -17.12
C ARG A 315 -16.54 -11.55 -17.73
N GLN A 316 -16.26 -10.49 -18.50
CA GLN A 316 -17.24 -9.73 -19.26
C GLN A 316 -16.77 -9.66 -20.73
N ALA A 317 -17.65 -9.26 -21.64
CA ALA A 317 -17.26 -9.03 -23.03
C ALA A 317 -16.16 -7.96 -23.10
N GLY A 318 -14.95 -8.34 -23.53
CA GLY A 318 -13.81 -7.44 -23.69
C GLY A 318 -13.12 -6.96 -22.40
N SER A 319 -13.50 -7.46 -21.22
CA SER A 319 -12.83 -7.11 -19.96
C SER A 319 -12.96 -8.19 -18.89
N VAL A 320 -12.07 -8.14 -17.89
CA VAL A 320 -12.17 -8.93 -16.66
C VAL A 320 -12.29 -7.98 -15.50
N GLN A 321 -13.29 -8.20 -14.64
CA GLN A 321 -13.44 -7.49 -13.38
C GLN A 321 -12.82 -8.32 -12.25
N LEU A 322 -11.94 -7.68 -11.48
CA LEU A 322 -11.32 -8.24 -10.28
C LEU A 322 -11.86 -7.48 -9.07
N SER A 323 -12.35 -8.20 -8.06
CA SER A 323 -12.86 -7.62 -6.81
C SER A 323 -12.13 -8.26 -5.64
N PHE A 324 -11.52 -7.46 -4.76
CA PHE A 324 -10.76 -7.98 -3.62
C PHE A 324 -10.48 -6.86 -2.62
N ALA A 325 -10.27 -7.19 -1.35
CA ALA A 325 -9.79 -6.24 -0.35
C ALA A 325 -8.32 -6.51 0.02
N LEU A 326 -7.58 -5.42 0.27
CA LEU A 326 -6.20 -5.47 0.75
C LEU A 326 -6.06 -4.74 2.09
N PRO A 327 -5.18 -5.20 2.99
CA PRO A 327 -4.89 -4.49 4.22
C PRO A 327 -4.24 -3.12 3.94
N ARG A 328 -4.28 -2.23 4.95
CA ARG A 328 -3.61 -0.93 4.88
C ARG A 328 -2.12 -1.09 4.53
N GLY A 329 -1.62 -0.21 3.66
CA GLY A 329 -0.22 -0.21 3.22
C GLY A 329 0.10 -1.23 2.14
N SER A 330 -0.87 -2.01 1.66
CA SER A 330 -0.77 -2.83 0.45
C SER A 330 -1.36 -2.11 -0.76
N PHE A 331 -0.97 -2.55 -1.97
CA PHE A 331 -1.30 -1.83 -3.20
C PHE A 331 -1.88 -2.77 -4.25
N ALA A 332 -3.02 -2.40 -4.83
CA ALA A 332 -3.62 -3.12 -5.96
C ALA A 332 -2.68 -3.26 -7.16
N THR A 333 -1.77 -2.29 -7.36
CA THR A 333 -0.78 -2.35 -8.43
C THR A 333 0.19 -3.53 -8.29
N ALA A 334 0.45 -4.01 -7.06
CA ALA A 334 1.29 -5.20 -6.85
C ALA A 334 0.55 -6.48 -7.25
N VAL A 335 -0.78 -6.52 -7.11
CA VAL A 335 -1.61 -7.61 -7.64
C VAL A 335 -1.59 -7.57 -9.17
N LEU A 336 -1.87 -6.40 -9.75
CA LEU A 336 -1.87 -6.22 -11.21
C LEU A 336 -0.53 -6.55 -11.85
N SER A 337 0.60 -6.22 -11.20
CA SER A 337 1.92 -6.51 -11.76
C SER A 337 2.23 -8.00 -11.91
N GLU A 338 1.58 -8.88 -11.15
CA GLU A 338 1.70 -10.34 -11.28
C GLU A 338 0.75 -10.91 -12.35
N LEU A 339 -0.35 -10.19 -12.66
CA LEU A 339 -1.38 -10.64 -13.59
C LEU A 339 -1.12 -10.18 -15.03
N MET A 340 -0.51 -9.01 -15.22
CA MET A 340 -0.29 -8.40 -16.53
C MET A 340 0.99 -7.56 -16.58
N ALA A 341 1.58 -7.48 -17.77
CA ALA A 341 2.54 -6.42 -18.07
C ALA A 341 1.76 -5.12 -18.29
N VAL A 342 1.87 -4.19 -17.35
CA VAL A 342 1.24 -2.87 -17.49
C VAL A 342 1.95 -2.12 -18.61
N SER A 343 1.19 -1.75 -19.65
CA SER A 343 1.63 -0.88 -20.73
C SER A 343 1.64 0.60 -20.35
#